data_AF-A0A955S3Y7-F1
#
_entry.id   AF-A0A955S3Y7-F1
#
_cell.length_a   1.000
_cell.length_b   1.000
_cell.length_c   1.000
_cell.angle_alpha   90.00
_cell.angle_beta   90.00
_cell.angle_gamma   90.00
#
_symmetry.space_group_name_H-M   'P 1'
#
loop_
_entity.id
_entity.type
_entity.pdbx_description
1 polymer ?
#
loop_
_entity_poly.entity_id
_entity_poly.type
_entity_poly.pdbx_seq_one_letter_code
_entity_poly.pdbx_strand_id
1 'polypeptide(L)' 'MKKVVLAYSGGLDTSCIIPWLKDKGYETIAFIADLGQGDDF' A
#
# COMPACT_ATOMS: atom_id res chain seq x y z
N MET A 1 -9.91 14.57 -6.25
CA MET A 1 -9.53 13.23 -5.75
C MET A 1 -8.50 13.42 -4.64
N LYS A 2 -8.66 12.79 -3.47
CA LYS A 2 -7.66 12.87 -2.40
C LYS A 2 -6.59 11.80 -2.64
N LYS A 3 -5.32 12.16 -2.44
CA LYS A 3 -4.19 11.23 -2.56
C LYS A 3 -3.79 10.69 -1.18
N VAL A 4 -3.43 9.42 -1.11
CA VAL A 4 -2.90 8.75 0.09
C VAL A 4 -1.60 8.04 -0.27
N VAL A 5 -0.56 8.26 0.54
CA VAL A 5 0.66 7.45 0.50
C VAL A 5 0.52 6.35 1.54
N LEU A 6 0.47 5.11 1.09
CA LEU A 6 0.32 3.92 1.92
C LEU A 6 1.70 3.27 2.12
N ALA A 7 2.13 3.11 3.37
CA ALA A 7 3.24 2.22 3.68
C ALA A 7 2.81 0.79 3.35
N TYR A 8 3.38 0.22 2.30
CA TYR A 8 3.01 -1.06 1.72
C TYR A 8 4.08 -2.09 2.04
N SER A 9 3.66 -3.18 2.69
CA SER A 9 4.56 -4.25 3.15
C SER A 9 4.46 -5.53 2.33
N GLY A 10 3.63 -5.57 1.27
CA GLY A 10 3.30 -6.80 0.55
C GLY A 10 2.35 -7.75 1.29
N GLY A 11 2.30 -7.70 2.62
CA GLY A 11 1.43 -8.53 3.45
C GLY A 11 -0.07 -8.34 3.19
N LEU A 12 -0.87 -9.34 3.61
CA LEU A 12 -2.32 -9.41 3.40
C LEU A 12 -3.04 -8.10 3.75
N ASP A 13 -2.74 -7.54 4.92
CA ASP A 13 -3.38 -6.32 5.42
C ASP A 13 -3.15 -5.14 4.49
N THR A 14 -1.88 -4.89 4.12
CA THR A 14 -1.50 -3.79 3.23
C THR A 14 -1.92 -4.03 1.78
N SER A 15 -2.16 -5.27 1.38
CA SER A 15 -2.70 -5.63 0.06
C SER A 15 -4.21 -5.44 -0.02
N CYS A 16 -4.95 -5.82 1.04
CA CYS A 16 -6.40 -5.65 1.12
C CYS A 16 -6.84 -4.19 1.29
N ILE A 17 -6.01 -3.35 1.91
CA ILE A 17 -6.37 -1.93 2.11
C ILE A 17 -6.34 -1.12 0.80
N ILE A 18 -5.58 -1.55 -0.22
CA ILE A 18 -5.50 -0.86 -1.53
C ILE A 18 -6.86 -0.83 -2.25
N PRO A 19 -7.55 -1.96 -2.52
CA PRO A 19 -8.88 -1.92 -3.11
C PRO A 19 -9.90 -1.22 -2.21
N TRP A 20 -9.76 -1.34 -0.87
CA TRP A 20 -10.62 -0.63 0.06
C TRP A 20 -10.50 0.90 -0.07
N LEU A 21 -9.28 1.45 -0.18
CA LEU A 21 -9.05 2.88 -0.39
C LEU A 21 -9.55 3.34 -1.76
N LYS A 22 -9.40 2.49 -2.79
CA LYS A 22 -9.94 2.75 -4.13
C LYS A 22 -11.47 2.87 -4.10
N ASP A 23 -12.16 1.97 -3.40
CA ASP A 23 -13.63 2.00 -3.25
C ASP A 23 -14.11 3.24 -2.47
N LYS A 24 -13.24 3.84 -1.65
CA LYS A 24 -13.49 5.11 -0.95
C LYS A 24 -13.15 6.34 -1.79
N GLY A 25 -12.67 6.18 -3.03
CA GLY A 25 -12.37 7.29 -3.94
C GLY A 25 -10.99 7.94 -3.73
N TYR A 26 -10.06 7.23 -3.11
CA TYR A 26 -8.67 7.70 -2.97
C TYR A 26 -7.79 7.24 -4.13
N GLU A 27 -6.88 8.12 -4.54
CA GLU A 27 -5.72 7.75 -5.34
C GLU A 27 -4.63 7.25 -4.38
N THR A 28 -4.31 5.96 -4.45
CA THR A 28 -3.36 5.33 -3.52
C THR A 28 -1.99 5.19 -4.18
N ILE A 29 -0.95 5.70 -3.51
CA ILE A 29 0.45 5.51 -3.87
C ILE A 29 1.04 4.52 -2.86
N ALA A 30 1.39 3.33 -3.30
CA ALA A 30 2.07 2.35 -2.46
C ALA A 30 3.55 2.73 -2.32
N PHE A 31 4.01 2.88 -1.08
CA PHE A 31 5.40 3.13 -0.74
C PHE A 31 5.96 1.93 -0.01
N ILE A 32 6.95 1.28 -0.62
CA ILE A 32 7.72 0.19 0.00
C ILE A 32 9.00 0.80 0.52
N ALA A 33 9.22 0.70 1.82
CA ALA A 33 10.51 1.01 2.43
C ALA A 33 11.37 -0.25 2.41
N ASP A 34 12.51 -0.19 1.71
CA ASP A 34 13.54 -1.22 1.85
C ASP A 34 14.29 -1.01 3.16
N LEU A 35 14.20 -2.00 4.06
CA LEU A 35 14.85 -2.01 5.37
C LEU A 35 15.94 -3.08 5.48
N GLY A 36 16.35 -3.71 4.36
CA GLY A 36 17.33 -4.81 4.35
C GLY A 36 16.76 -6.17 4.76
N GLN A 37 15.44 -6.33 4.64
CA GLN A 37 14.67 -7.50 5.05
C GLN A 37 14.75 -8.69 4.07
N GLY A 38 15.26 -8.46 2.85
CA GLY A 38 15.51 -9.53 1.87
C GLY A 38 14.25 -10.16 1.30
N ASP A 39 13.14 -9.44 1.33
CA ASP A 39 11.83 -9.94 0.91
C ASP A 39 11.71 -10.06 -0.62
N ASP A 40 11.08 -11.15 -1.09
CA ASP A 40 10.60 -11.34 -2.46
C ASP A 40 9.08 -11.11 -2.45
N PHE A 41 8.64 -9.92 -2.84
CA PHE A 41 7.21 -9.53 -2.91
C PHE A 41 6.62 -9.70 -4.31
#